data_AF-A0A383SBS3-F1
#
_entry.id   AF-A0A383SBS3-F1
#
_cell.length_a   1.000
_cell.length_b   1.000
_cell.length_c   1.000
_cell.angle_alpha   90.00
_cell.angle_beta   90.00
_cell.angle_gamma   90.00
#
_symmetry.space_group_name_H-M   'P 1'
#
loop_
_entity.id
_entity.type
_entity.pdbx_description
1 polymer ?
#
loop_
_entity_poly.entity_id
_entity_poly.type
_entity_poly.pdbx_seq_one_letter_code
_entity_poly.pdbx_strand_id
1 'polypeptide(L)'
;MVVRFGEGDWFGLPVKGGGWALGVIARRRPRSSALLGYFFGPRRPEPPVLADAEGLTAEDAVFVCIFGYLGFKKEQWLVLGKLEGWDRDAWPMPVFIQATKGSIRASRIYYDQDDPAKEIRRELIRPGEPADGPESGSFGHVAVSIRLGNLLPGVGRWPDVVEYPPPRQVPTGLVARLSSPDPDAGDDQGCLTIQAGACLKEVFATRADEGAEGSGYDWAALTRVLIDERAPELVDLVELDPDAQELLVFSTDMKALKKLKILLEQLANDPSQARSLFSRAELE
;
A
#
# COMPACT_ATOMS: atom_id res chain seq x y z
N MET A 1 7.69 8.24 -10.28
CA MET A 1 6.78 7.13 -9.94
C MET A 1 6.06 7.51 -8.65
N VAL A 2 4.80 7.10 -8.42
CA VAL A 2 4.09 7.39 -7.16
C VAL A 2 4.13 6.14 -6.30
N VAL A 3 4.92 6.15 -5.23
CA VAL A 3 4.89 5.08 -4.22
C VAL A 3 3.50 5.05 -3.61
N ARG A 4 2.77 3.94 -3.82
CA ARG A 4 1.50 3.68 -3.16
C ARG A 4 1.80 3.07 -1.79
N PHE A 5 1.15 3.62 -0.79
CA PHE A 5 1.12 3.14 0.59
C PHE A 5 -0.26 3.51 1.13
N GLY A 6 -0.66 2.93 2.25
CA GLY A 6 -2.01 3.02 2.80
C GLY A 6 -2.04 2.59 4.25
N GLU A 7 -3.22 2.64 4.84
CA GLU A 7 -3.42 2.11 6.18
C GLU A 7 -3.31 0.58 6.19
N GLY A 8 -2.58 0.06 7.18
CA GLY A 8 -2.22 -1.34 7.35
C GLY A 8 -1.08 -1.84 6.48
N ASP A 9 -0.46 -0.95 5.68
CA ASP A 9 0.78 -1.30 5.00
C ASP A 9 1.94 -1.33 5.98
N TRP A 10 2.69 -2.43 5.92
CA TRP A 10 3.98 -2.62 6.55
C TRP A 10 5.08 -2.05 5.67
N PHE A 11 6.12 -1.55 6.32
CA PHE A 11 7.25 -0.95 5.63
C PHE A 11 8.57 -1.12 6.38
N GLY A 12 9.65 -1.26 5.62
CA GLY A 12 11.02 -1.21 6.12
C GLY A 12 11.59 0.21 6.04
N LEU A 13 12.35 0.61 7.05
CA LEU A 13 13.06 1.88 7.06
C LEU A 13 14.51 1.75 7.57
N PRO A 14 15.48 2.43 6.94
CA PRO A 14 16.83 2.48 7.46
C PRO A 14 16.87 3.28 8.76
N VAL A 15 17.63 2.80 9.74
CA VAL A 15 17.78 3.45 11.05
C VAL A 15 19.17 4.03 11.23
N LYS A 16 19.27 5.24 11.78
CA LYS A 16 20.56 5.90 11.99
C LYS A 16 21.51 4.98 12.75
N GLY A 17 22.77 4.90 12.30
CA GLY A 17 23.75 3.96 12.85
C GLY A 17 23.76 2.59 12.18
N GLY A 18 22.99 2.41 11.11
CA GLY A 18 23.04 1.24 10.23
C GLY A 18 21.90 0.25 10.45
N GLY A 19 21.64 -0.56 9.43
CA GLY A 19 20.56 -1.55 9.44
C GLY A 19 19.17 -0.95 9.26
N TRP A 20 18.16 -1.77 9.56
CA TRP A 20 16.76 -1.54 9.23
C TRP A 20 15.85 -1.79 10.43
N ALA A 21 14.72 -1.09 10.43
CA ALA A 21 13.59 -1.36 11.32
C ALA A 21 12.35 -1.67 10.49
N LEU A 22 11.34 -2.20 11.17
CA LEU A 22 10.02 -2.47 10.60
C LEU A 22 9.02 -1.46 11.19
N GLY A 23 8.03 -1.06 10.41
CA GLY A 23 6.89 -0.28 10.89
C GLY A 23 5.61 -0.60 10.14
N VAL A 24 4.48 -0.19 10.72
CA VAL A 24 3.14 -0.31 10.10
C VAL A 24 2.42 1.03 10.17
N ILE A 25 1.70 1.39 9.10
CA ILE A 25 0.85 2.58 9.08
C ILE A 25 -0.49 2.23 9.70
N ALA A 26 -0.70 2.60 10.96
CA ALA A 26 -1.94 2.28 11.68
C ALA A 26 -3.10 3.21 11.33
N ARG A 27 -2.83 4.48 10.98
CA ARG A 27 -3.86 5.43 10.53
C ARG A 27 -3.36 6.29 9.39
N ARG A 28 -4.23 6.46 8.39
CA ARG A 28 -4.01 7.42 7.31
C ARG A 28 -5.31 8.01 6.82
N ARG A 29 -5.38 9.34 6.79
CA ARG A 29 -6.45 10.07 6.11
C ARG A 29 -6.04 10.49 4.69
N PRO A 30 -6.89 10.31 3.66
CA PRO A 30 -6.64 10.86 2.33
C PRO A 30 -6.31 12.36 2.40
N ARG A 31 -5.31 12.80 1.61
CA ARG A 31 -4.83 14.19 1.53
C ARG A 31 -4.18 14.75 2.82
N SER A 32 -4.14 14.01 3.93
CA SER A 32 -3.37 14.39 5.12
C SER A 32 -1.89 14.07 4.93
N SER A 33 -1.02 14.93 5.49
CA SER A 33 0.41 14.69 5.50
C SER A 33 0.88 13.83 6.68
N ALA A 34 0.01 13.66 7.69
CA ALA A 34 0.29 12.96 8.92
C ALA A 34 -0.24 11.52 8.88
N LEU A 35 0.54 10.63 9.49
CA LEU A 35 0.28 9.20 9.60
C LEU A 35 0.51 8.79 11.06
N LEU A 36 -0.26 7.84 11.57
CA LEU A 36 0.10 7.14 12.82
C LEU A 36 0.89 5.87 12.47
N GLY A 37 1.99 5.62 13.18
CA GLY A 37 2.79 4.41 12.96
C GLY A 37 3.30 3.78 14.23
N TYR A 38 3.37 2.46 14.18
CA TYR A 38 3.98 1.59 15.15
C TYR A 38 5.26 1.03 14.55
N PHE A 39 6.35 1.00 15.33
CA PHE A 39 7.67 0.63 14.86
C PHE A 39 8.31 -0.41 15.77
N PHE A 40 9.06 -1.33 15.17
CA PHE A 40 9.49 -2.57 15.82
C PHE A 40 10.98 -2.82 15.66
N GLY A 41 11.54 -3.42 16.71
CA GLY A 41 12.85 -4.05 16.67
C GLY A 41 12.80 -5.50 16.20
N PRO A 42 13.89 -6.25 16.38
CA PRO A 42 15.24 -5.71 16.62
C PRO A 42 15.77 -4.93 15.39
N ARG A 43 16.90 -4.23 15.54
CA ARG A 43 17.64 -3.68 14.38
C ARG A 43 18.06 -4.84 13.49
N ARG A 44 17.62 -4.82 12.23
CA ARG A 44 17.91 -5.85 11.23
C ARG A 44 19.14 -5.44 10.40
N PRO A 45 20.05 -6.38 10.07
CA PRO A 45 21.20 -6.07 9.22
C PRO A 45 20.80 -5.82 7.76
N GLU A 46 19.69 -6.41 7.33
CA GLU A 46 19.18 -6.38 5.96
C GLU A 46 17.76 -5.77 5.89
N PRO A 47 17.32 -5.30 4.71
CA PRO A 47 15.95 -4.81 4.54
C PRO A 47 14.92 -5.87 4.92
N PRO A 48 13.90 -5.55 5.72
CA PRO A 48 12.88 -6.51 6.10
C PRO A 48 12.00 -6.92 4.93
N VAL A 49 11.38 -8.10 5.05
CA VAL A 49 10.32 -8.61 4.18
C VAL A 49 8.99 -8.64 4.93
N LEU A 50 7.87 -8.79 4.21
CA LEU A 50 6.53 -8.78 4.83
C LEU A 50 6.37 -9.89 5.89
N ALA A 51 6.96 -11.07 5.68
CA ALA A 51 6.93 -12.17 6.64
C ALA A 51 7.58 -11.81 7.99
N ASP A 52 8.49 -10.82 8.05
CA ASP A 52 9.08 -10.35 9.30
C ASP A 52 8.08 -9.63 10.22
N ALA A 53 6.89 -9.32 9.71
CA ALA A 53 5.81 -8.66 10.44
C ALA A 53 4.80 -9.65 11.03
N GLU A 54 4.86 -10.92 10.65
CA GLU A 54 3.90 -11.93 11.11
C GLU A 54 3.94 -12.07 12.64
N GLY A 55 2.76 -12.03 13.27
CA GLY A 55 2.60 -12.16 14.72
C GLY A 55 2.91 -10.90 15.54
N LEU A 56 3.38 -9.80 14.93
CA LEU A 56 3.60 -8.54 15.65
C LEU A 56 2.27 -7.85 16.00
N THR A 57 2.19 -7.35 17.22
CA THR A 57 1.03 -6.63 17.77
C THR A 57 1.40 -5.19 18.16
N ALA A 58 0.41 -4.35 18.48
CA ALA A 58 0.64 -2.99 18.95
C ALA A 58 1.51 -2.92 20.22
N GLU A 59 1.46 -3.95 21.08
CA GLU A 59 2.22 -4.02 22.33
C GLU A 59 3.71 -4.28 22.11
N ASP A 60 4.08 -4.91 20.99
CA ASP A 60 5.47 -5.20 20.63
C ASP A 60 6.21 -3.95 20.11
N ALA A 61 5.50 -2.85 19.90
CA ALA A 61 6.06 -1.63 19.33
C ALA A 61 7.03 -0.96 20.32
N VAL A 62 8.27 -0.78 19.88
CA VAL A 62 9.30 -0.05 20.65
C VAL A 62 9.14 1.47 20.52
N PHE A 63 8.41 1.91 19.50
CA PHE A 63 8.15 3.31 19.24
C PHE A 63 6.83 3.48 18.50
N VAL A 64 6.01 4.41 18.99
CA VAL A 64 4.73 4.80 18.37
C VAL A 64 4.76 6.30 18.20
N CYS A 65 4.47 6.80 17.00
CA CYS A 65 4.43 8.24 16.76
C CYS A 65 3.53 8.64 15.60
N ILE A 66 3.17 9.93 15.58
CA ILE A 66 2.64 10.57 14.38
C ILE A 66 3.82 11.05 13.54
N PHE A 67 3.83 10.73 12.25
CA PHE A 67 4.94 11.03 11.34
C PHE A 67 4.48 11.47 9.95
N GLY A 68 5.38 12.12 9.21
CA GLY A 68 5.12 12.60 7.85
C GLY A 68 5.45 11.59 6.75
N TYR A 69 4.71 11.60 5.64
CA TYR A 69 4.87 10.65 4.53
C TYR A 69 6.14 10.81 3.66
N LEU A 70 6.99 11.80 3.93
CA LEU A 70 8.12 12.14 3.06
C LEU A 70 9.12 10.99 2.85
N GLY A 71 9.24 10.06 3.81
CA GLY A 71 10.08 8.87 3.64
C GLY A 71 9.63 7.99 2.46
N PHE A 72 8.33 7.83 2.27
CA PHE A 72 7.75 7.12 1.12
C PHE A 72 7.89 7.91 -0.18
N LYS A 73 7.60 9.22 -0.16
CA LYS A 73 7.68 10.06 -1.37
C LYS A 73 9.11 10.17 -1.91
N LYS A 74 10.11 10.13 -1.03
CA LYS A 74 11.53 10.13 -1.40
C LYS A 74 12.07 8.72 -1.69
N GLU A 75 11.21 7.70 -1.67
CA GLU A 75 11.59 6.31 -1.93
C GLU A 75 12.66 5.79 -0.95
N GLN A 76 12.66 6.33 0.27
CA GLN A 76 13.61 5.95 1.32
C GLN A 76 13.07 4.85 2.24
N TRP A 77 11.75 4.65 2.23
CA TRP A 77 11.09 3.61 3.01
C TRP A 77 10.46 2.59 2.07
N LEU A 78 10.76 1.33 2.32
CA LEU A 78 10.36 0.19 1.50
C LEU A 78 8.96 -0.25 1.91
N VAL A 79 7.95 -0.04 1.06
CA VAL A 79 6.61 -0.59 1.30
C VAL A 79 6.62 -2.09 1.04
N LEU A 80 6.24 -2.88 2.04
CA LEU A 80 6.24 -4.35 2.01
C LEU A 80 4.88 -4.92 1.62
N GLY A 81 3.82 -4.15 1.82
CA GLY A 81 2.42 -4.53 1.59
C GLY A 81 1.68 -4.75 2.91
N LYS A 82 0.52 -5.40 2.84
CA LYS A 82 -0.36 -5.65 3.97
C LYS A 82 -0.45 -7.15 4.25
N LEU A 83 -0.47 -7.52 5.53
CA LEU A 83 -0.73 -8.90 5.95
C LEU A 83 -2.22 -9.24 5.77
N GLU A 84 -2.52 -10.49 5.47
CA GLU A 84 -3.89 -11.00 5.51
C GLU A 84 -4.46 -10.85 6.93
N GLY A 85 -5.75 -10.49 7.03
CA GLY A 85 -6.41 -10.30 8.33
C GLY A 85 -6.04 -9.01 9.07
N TRP A 86 -5.58 -7.96 8.38
CA TRP A 86 -5.42 -6.63 8.98
C TRP A 86 -6.71 -6.17 9.68
N ASP A 87 -6.61 -5.94 10.99
CA ASP A 87 -7.66 -5.37 11.81
C ASP A 87 -7.23 -4.00 12.35
N ARG A 88 -7.97 -2.95 11.98
CA ARG A 88 -7.69 -1.57 12.40
C ARG A 88 -7.74 -1.39 13.93
N ASP A 89 -8.59 -2.15 14.61
CA ASP A 89 -8.85 -2.02 16.04
C ASP A 89 -7.74 -2.64 16.90
N ALA A 90 -6.99 -3.61 16.34
CA ALA A 90 -5.77 -4.13 16.93
C ALA A 90 -4.63 -3.09 17.01
N TRP A 91 -4.76 -1.94 16.32
CA TRP A 91 -3.77 -0.86 16.26
C TRP A 91 -4.39 0.49 16.63
N PRO A 92 -4.76 0.72 17.90
CA PRO A 92 -5.56 1.88 18.30
C PRO A 92 -4.80 3.21 18.12
N MET A 93 -5.51 4.35 18.13
CA MET A 93 -4.88 5.65 18.35
C MET A 93 -4.58 5.80 19.85
N PRO A 94 -3.31 5.86 20.28
CA PRO A 94 -2.99 5.96 21.69
C PRO A 94 -3.25 7.37 22.22
N VAL A 95 -3.31 7.49 23.55
CA VAL A 95 -3.24 8.79 24.22
C VAL A 95 -1.79 9.22 24.27
N PHE A 96 -1.47 10.38 23.70
CA PHE A 96 -0.09 10.88 23.64
C PHE A 96 0.23 11.78 24.82
N ILE A 97 1.51 11.87 25.17
CA ILE A 97 2.02 12.70 26.26
C ILE A 97 2.82 13.85 25.70
N GLN A 98 2.44 15.08 26.07
CA GLN A 98 3.18 16.29 25.74
C GLN A 98 3.78 16.88 27.01
N ALA A 99 5.11 16.87 27.11
CA ALA A 99 5.82 17.60 28.16
C ALA A 99 5.75 19.12 27.88
N THR A 100 5.42 19.91 28.90
CA THR A 100 5.46 21.37 28.76
C THR A 100 6.90 21.84 28.95
N LYS A 101 7.49 22.50 27.95
CA LYS A 101 8.87 23.01 28.04
C LYS A 101 9.04 23.90 29.28
N GLY A 102 10.03 23.58 30.12
CA GLY A 102 10.33 24.33 31.34
C GLY A 102 9.36 24.08 32.51
N SER A 103 8.47 23.08 32.42
CA SER A 103 7.59 22.68 33.51
C SER A 103 7.66 21.17 33.75
N ILE A 104 7.45 20.75 35.00
CA ILE A 104 7.24 19.35 35.38
C ILE A 104 5.85 18.87 34.91
N ARG A 105 4.98 19.79 34.48
CA ARG A 105 3.62 19.45 34.04
C ARG A 105 3.61 18.92 32.61
N ALA A 106 2.99 17.76 32.42
CA ALA A 106 2.71 17.16 31.13
C ALA A 106 1.19 17.19 30.85
N SER A 107 0.82 17.03 29.58
CA SER A 107 -0.58 16.92 29.16
C SER A 107 -0.82 15.63 28.38
N ARG A 108 -1.99 15.03 28.57
CA ARG A 108 -2.53 14.00 27.69
C ARG A 108 -3.16 14.67 26.49
N ILE A 109 -2.75 14.23 25.30
CA ILE A 109 -3.24 14.71 24.02
C ILE A 109 -4.02 13.57 23.37
N TYR A 110 -5.26 13.85 23.02
CA TYR A 110 -6.15 12.91 22.34
C TYR A 110 -6.31 13.40 20.90
N TYR A 111 -5.93 12.55 19.95
CA TYR A 111 -6.15 12.79 18.53
C TYR A 111 -7.44 12.11 18.07
N ASP A 112 -7.98 12.63 16.97
CA ASP A 112 -9.08 12.00 16.24
C ASP A 112 -8.69 10.58 15.80
N GLN A 113 -9.63 9.64 15.85
CA GLN A 113 -9.37 8.23 15.51
C GLN A 113 -9.05 8.03 14.02
N ASP A 114 -9.49 8.95 13.17
CA ASP A 114 -9.34 8.87 11.72
C ASP A 114 -8.36 9.90 11.15
N ASP A 115 -8.08 10.97 11.89
CA ASP A 115 -7.15 12.03 11.48
C ASP A 115 -6.03 12.25 12.50
N PRO A 116 -4.83 11.67 12.30
CA PRO A 116 -3.69 11.86 13.21
C PRO A 116 -3.19 13.31 13.26
N ALA A 117 -3.64 14.20 12.37
CA ALA A 117 -3.29 15.63 12.45
C ALA A 117 -4.25 16.43 13.35
N LYS A 118 -5.37 15.86 13.78
CA LYS A 118 -6.44 16.57 14.47
C LYS A 118 -6.46 16.24 15.96
N GLU A 119 -5.94 17.16 16.78
CA GLU A 119 -6.11 17.12 18.23
C GLU A 119 -7.58 17.43 18.58
N ILE A 120 -8.24 16.54 19.32
CA ILE A 120 -9.65 16.69 19.72
C ILE A 120 -9.80 17.07 21.19
N ARG A 121 -8.82 16.74 22.03
CA ARG A 121 -8.85 17.05 23.47
C ARG A 121 -7.44 17.10 24.05
N ARG A 122 -7.27 17.97 25.04
CA ARG A 122 -6.05 18.10 25.85
C ARG A 122 -6.40 18.15 27.32
N GLU A 123 -5.66 17.40 28.13
CA GLU A 123 -5.86 17.35 29.57
C GLU A 123 -4.54 17.47 30.32
N LEU A 124 -4.49 18.34 31.32
CA LEU A 124 -3.32 18.46 32.17
C LEU A 124 -3.19 17.22 33.06
N ILE A 125 -2.01 16.61 33.09
CA ILE A 125 -1.70 15.51 33.98
C ILE A 125 -1.50 16.08 35.39
N ARG A 126 -2.27 15.56 36.35
CA ARG A 126 -2.20 16.02 37.74
C ARG A 126 -0.93 15.47 38.42
N PRO A 127 -0.40 16.17 39.44
CA PRO A 127 0.71 15.64 40.22
C PRO A 127 0.39 14.24 40.78
N GLY A 128 1.29 13.28 40.56
CA GLY A 128 1.13 11.89 41.02
C GLY A 128 0.38 10.96 40.06
N GLU A 129 -0.24 11.49 39.00
CA GLU A 129 -0.79 10.64 37.94
C GLU A 129 0.33 10.16 36.98
N PRO A 130 0.24 8.91 36.49
CA PRO A 130 1.18 8.41 35.50
C PRO A 130 1.07 9.18 34.18
N ALA A 131 2.23 9.46 33.59
CA ALA A 131 2.39 10.09 32.29
C ALA A 131 2.85 9.05 31.26
N ASP A 132 2.10 7.94 31.19
CA ASP A 132 2.40 6.82 30.31
C ASP A 132 1.80 7.05 28.93
N GLY A 133 2.60 6.84 27.90
CA GLY A 133 2.17 6.94 26.50
C GLY A 133 3.26 7.49 25.58
N PRO A 134 3.06 7.39 24.25
CA PRO A 134 4.00 7.92 23.28
C PRO A 134 4.08 9.44 23.32
N GLU A 135 5.22 9.98 22.90
CA GLU A 135 5.45 11.43 22.83
C GLU A 135 4.56 12.07 21.75
N SER A 136 3.78 13.07 22.15
CA SER A 136 2.95 13.88 21.25
C SER A 136 3.81 14.76 20.35
N GLY A 137 3.37 14.91 19.10
CA GLY A 137 4.04 15.72 18.10
C GLY A 137 4.14 14.99 16.77
N SER A 138 4.59 15.71 15.74
CA SER A 138 4.84 15.12 14.42
C SER A 138 6.32 14.94 14.18
N PHE A 139 6.72 13.73 13.81
CA PHE A 139 8.08 13.38 13.46
C PHE A 139 8.30 13.45 11.95
N GLY A 140 9.34 14.16 11.53
CA GLY A 140 9.85 14.04 10.16
C GLY A 140 10.48 12.66 9.94
N HIS A 141 10.46 12.16 8.70
CA HIS A 141 11.05 10.86 8.33
C HIS A 141 12.49 10.64 8.83
N VAL A 142 13.34 11.67 8.78
CA VAL A 142 14.71 11.61 9.33
C VAL A 142 14.71 11.47 10.86
N ALA A 143 13.81 12.17 11.55
CA ALA A 143 13.71 12.11 13.01
C ALA A 143 13.26 10.72 13.48
N VAL A 144 12.36 10.06 12.75
CA VAL A 144 11.97 8.66 13.02
C VAL A 144 13.19 7.73 12.93
N SER A 145 13.98 7.84 11.86
CA SER A 145 15.20 7.04 11.67
C SER A 145 16.22 7.26 12.80
N ILE A 146 16.40 8.51 13.25
CA ILE A 146 17.26 8.85 14.39
C ILE A 146 16.73 8.23 15.68
N ARG A 147 15.43 8.38 15.94
CA ARG A 147 14.81 7.90 17.18
C ARG A 147 14.92 6.39 17.30
N LEU A 148 14.58 5.66 16.24
CA LEU A 148 14.74 4.20 16.19
C LEU A 148 16.20 3.79 16.30
N GLY A 149 17.12 4.55 15.70
CA GLY A 149 18.54 4.26 15.79
C GLY A 149 19.10 4.28 17.22
N ASN A 150 18.48 5.08 18.10
CA ASN A 150 18.82 5.15 19.53
C ASN A 150 18.08 4.10 20.37
N LEU A 151 16.88 3.71 19.96
CA LEU A 151 16.04 2.76 20.70
C LEU A 151 16.42 1.30 20.43
N LEU A 152 16.88 0.99 19.22
CA LEU A 152 17.17 -0.38 18.81
C LEU A 152 18.62 -0.77 19.16
N PRO A 153 18.82 -1.83 19.96
CA PRO A 153 20.16 -2.33 20.29
C PRO A 153 20.83 -3.01 19.06
N GLY A 154 22.17 -3.05 19.05
CA GLY A 154 22.98 -3.73 18.02
C GLY A 154 23.77 -2.77 17.11
N VAL A 155 24.75 -3.30 16.37
CA VAL A 155 25.60 -2.54 15.42
C VAL A 155 25.19 -2.91 14.00
N GLY A 156 24.75 -1.93 13.21
CA GLY A 156 24.50 -2.10 11.78
C GLY A 156 25.57 -1.38 10.95
N ARG A 157 25.80 -1.80 9.71
CA ARG A 157 26.61 -1.02 8.78
C ARG A 157 25.70 0.06 8.17
N TRP A 158 26.02 1.33 8.37
CA TRP A 158 25.37 2.43 7.67
C TRP A 158 25.98 2.53 6.28
N PRO A 159 25.20 2.40 5.19
CA PRO A 159 25.77 2.61 3.86
C PRO A 159 26.18 4.07 3.70
N ASP A 160 27.39 4.36 3.21
CA ASP A 160 27.83 5.72 2.86
C ASP A 160 26.90 6.34 1.79
N VAL A 161 26.28 5.48 0.99
CA VAL A 161 25.14 5.73 0.12
C VAL A 161 24.13 4.63 0.42
N VAL A 162 22.91 4.96 0.85
CA VAL A 162 21.82 3.97 0.92
C VAL A 162 21.47 3.59 -0.52
N GLU A 163 22.15 2.58 -1.04
CA GLU A 163 21.68 1.85 -2.22
C GLU A 163 20.51 1.01 -1.76
N TYR A 164 19.32 1.60 -1.89
CA TYR A 164 18.08 0.86 -1.77
C TYR A 164 18.15 -0.31 -2.76
N PRO A 165 17.70 -1.53 -2.40
CA PRO A 165 17.36 -2.48 -3.44
C PRO A 165 16.47 -1.73 -4.44
N PRO A 166 16.69 -1.87 -5.76
CA PRO A 166 15.82 -1.23 -6.73
C PRO A 166 14.39 -1.54 -6.29
N PRO A 167 13.51 -0.52 -6.22
CA PRO A 167 12.15 -0.71 -5.72
C PRO A 167 11.64 -2.02 -6.29
N ARG A 168 11.14 -2.92 -5.42
CA ARG A 168 10.50 -4.17 -5.88
C ARG A 168 9.66 -3.73 -7.07
N GLN A 169 10.06 -4.17 -8.27
CA GLN A 169 9.39 -3.71 -9.47
C GLN A 169 7.95 -4.17 -9.27
N VAL A 170 7.05 -3.24 -8.93
CA VAL A 170 5.63 -3.43 -9.25
C VAL A 170 5.71 -3.76 -10.72
N PRO A 171 5.29 -4.96 -11.15
CA PRO A 171 5.50 -5.38 -12.52
C PRO A 171 5.12 -4.22 -13.41
N THR A 172 6.09 -3.67 -14.14
CA THR A 172 5.78 -2.78 -15.26
C THR A 172 5.19 -3.72 -16.30
N GLY A 173 3.89 -3.96 -16.17
CA GLY A 173 3.20 -5.01 -16.89
C GLY A 173 1.89 -5.39 -16.21
N LEU A 174 1.12 -6.20 -16.93
CA LEU A 174 -0.15 -6.73 -16.46
C LEU A 174 0.06 -7.59 -15.20
N VAL A 175 -0.66 -7.28 -14.12
CA VAL A 175 -0.79 -8.20 -12.98
C VAL A 175 -2.05 -9.02 -13.22
N ALA A 176 -1.86 -10.27 -13.65
CA ALA A 176 -2.96 -11.18 -13.94
C ALA A 176 -2.72 -12.58 -13.39
N ARG A 177 -3.79 -13.23 -12.92
CA ARG A 177 -3.79 -14.61 -12.42
C ARG A 177 -4.78 -15.44 -13.22
N LEU A 178 -4.41 -16.65 -13.58
CA LEU A 178 -5.30 -17.62 -14.20
C LEU A 178 -5.60 -18.75 -13.19
N SER A 179 -6.87 -18.96 -12.86
CA SER A 179 -7.34 -20.10 -12.08
C SER A 179 -8.04 -21.12 -12.97
N SER A 180 -7.89 -22.39 -12.63
CA SER A 180 -8.66 -23.48 -13.22
C SER A 180 -10.03 -23.59 -12.55
N PRO A 181 -11.04 -24.16 -13.23
CA PRO A 181 -12.31 -24.51 -12.59
C PRO A 181 -12.08 -25.39 -11.36
N ASP A 182 -12.93 -25.21 -10.35
CA ASP A 182 -12.98 -26.04 -9.15
C ASP A 182 -14.37 -26.70 -9.06
N PRO A 183 -14.53 -27.91 -9.64
CA PRO A 183 -15.80 -28.62 -9.64
C PRO A 183 -16.31 -28.96 -8.22
N ASP A 184 -15.40 -29.10 -7.26
CA ASP A 184 -15.74 -29.41 -5.87
C ASP A 184 -16.30 -28.17 -5.15
N ALA A 185 -15.91 -26.97 -5.57
CA ALA A 185 -16.49 -25.70 -5.14
C ALA A 185 -17.77 -25.31 -5.91
N GLY A 186 -18.12 -26.06 -6.96
CA GLY A 186 -19.25 -25.76 -7.84
C GLY A 186 -18.93 -24.80 -8.98
N ASP A 187 -17.65 -24.49 -9.20
CA ASP A 187 -17.19 -23.63 -10.29
C ASP A 187 -16.85 -24.49 -11.52
N ASP A 188 -17.68 -24.40 -12.57
CA ASP A 188 -17.49 -25.10 -13.84
C ASP A 188 -16.63 -24.30 -14.86
N GLN A 189 -16.20 -23.09 -14.47
CA GLN A 189 -15.44 -22.16 -15.31
C GLN A 189 -14.08 -21.83 -14.70
N GLY A 190 -13.10 -21.55 -15.57
CA GLY A 190 -11.84 -20.93 -15.15
C GLY A 190 -12.00 -19.40 -15.08
N CYS A 191 -11.08 -18.74 -14.36
CA CYS A 191 -11.08 -17.29 -14.25
C CYS A 191 -9.70 -16.71 -14.58
N LEU A 192 -9.68 -15.66 -15.40
CA LEU A 192 -8.55 -14.76 -15.54
C LEU A 192 -8.85 -13.47 -14.77
N THR A 193 -8.12 -13.25 -13.68
CA THR A 193 -8.22 -12.03 -12.85
C THR A 193 -7.16 -11.04 -13.29
N ILE A 194 -7.54 -9.78 -13.52
CA ILE A 194 -6.65 -8.68 -13.87
C ILE A 194 -6.77 -7.60 -12.80
N GLN A 195 -5.66 -7.23 -12.16
CA GLN A 195 -5.66 -6.22 -11.12
C GLN A 195 -5.66 -4.81 -11.71
N ALA A 196 -6.69 -4.02 -11.36
CA ALA A 196 -6.82 -2.65 -11.82
C ALA A 196 -5.74 -1.75 -11.19
N GLY A 197 -5.36 -0.69 -11.90
CA GLY A 197 -4.32 0.22 -11.44
C GLY A 197 -2.92 -0.39 -11.25
N ALA A 198 -2.64 -1.59 -11.79
CA ALA A 198 -1.29 -2.16 -11.84
C ALA A 198 -0.43 -1.54 -12.95
N CYS A 199 -0.99 -1.39 -14.16
CA CYS A 199 -0.33 -0.82 -15.34
C CYS A 199 -1.29 0.10 -16.15
N LEU A 200 -0.79 0.69 -17.25
CA LEU A 200 -1.55 1.51 -18.20
C LEU A 200 -2.27 2.74 -17.61
N LYS A 201 -1.82 3.26 -16.46
CA LYS A 201 -2.43 4.43 -15.79
C LYS A 201 -2.45 5.66 -16.69
N GLU A 202 -1.37 5.87 -17.43
CA GLU A 202 -1.21 6.95 -18.40
C GLU A 202 -2.07 6.80 -19.66
N VAL A 203 -2.60 5.60 -19.91
CA VAL A 203 -3.56 5.33 -20.97
C VAL A 203 -4.96 5.67 -20.46
N PHE A 204 -5.38 5.12 -19.31
CA PHE A 204 -6.70 5.42 -18.75
C PHE A 204 -6.87 6.91 -18.44
N ALA A 205 -5.83 7.56 -17.91
CA ALA A 205 -5.85 8.99 -17.63
C ALA A 205 -6.07 9.89 -18.86
N THR A 206 -5.97 9.39 -20.10
CA THR A 206 -6.29 10.21 -21.28
C THR A 206 -7.77 10.48 -21.46
N ARG A 207 -8.63 9.75 -20.75
CA ARG A 207 -10.10 9.92 -20.78
C ARG A 207 -10.66 10.10 -19.36
N ALA A 208 -9.84 10.65 -18.45
CA ALA A 208 -10.26 10.92 -17.09
C ALA A 208 -11.37 11.98 -17.00
N ASP A 209 -11.46 12.87 -18.01
CA ASP A 209 -12.57 13.81 -18.21
C ASP A 209 -13.89 13.14 -18.59
N GLU A 210 -13.82 11.92 -19.12
CA GLU A 210 -14.98 11.06 -19.43
C GLU A 210 -15.29 10.08 -18.28
N GLY A 211 -14.54 10.12 -17.17
CA GLY A 211 -14.76 9.27 -15.99
C GLY A 211 -13.82 8.09 -15.85
N ALA A 212 -12.85 7.90 -16.75
CA ALA A 212 -11.91 6.78 -16.65
C ALA A 212 -10.94 6.93 -15.47
N GLU A 213 -10.87 5.91 -14.60
CA GLU A 213 -10.00 5.89 -13.42
C GLU A 213 -8.93 4.80 -13.48
N GLY A 214 -9.00 3.92 -14.48
CA GLY A 214 -8.20 2.69 -14.60
C GLY A 214 -8.69 1.58 -13.67
N SER A 215 -10.00 1.54 -13.42
CA SER A 215 -10.77 0.53 -12.68
C SER A 215 -10.97 -0.76 -13.50
N GLY A 216 -11.57 -1.79 -12.91
CA GLY A 216 -11.96 -2.99 -13.66
C GLY A 216 -12.93 -2.70 -14.81
N TYR A 217 -13.79 -1.69 -14.68
CA TYR A 217 -14.69 -1.25 -15.75
C TYR A 217 -13.91 -0.68 -16.95
N ASP A 218 -12.89 0.14 -16.68
CA ASP A 218 -12.01 0.67 -17.73
C ASP A 218 -11.22 -0.45 -18.43
N TRP A 219 -10.79 -1.44 -17.64
CA TRP A 219 -10.17 -2.66 -18.18
C TRP A 219 -11.15 -3.48 -19.00
N ALA A 220 -12.42 -3.61 -18.60
CA ALA A 220 -13.45 -4.32 -19.37
C ALA A 220 -13.71 -3.63 -20.70
N ALA A 221 -13.86 -2.31 -20.68
CA ALA A 221 -14.05 -1.49 -21.87
C ALA A 221 -12.87 -1.64 -22.86
N LEU A 222 -11.63 -1.55 -22.36
CA LEU A 222 -10.43 -1.81 -23.17
C LEU A 222 -10.38 -3.25 -23.72
N THR A 223 -10.76 -4.23 -22.89
CA THR A 223 -10.73 -5.65 -23.25
C THR A 223 -11.75 -6.00 -24.33
N ARG A 224 -12.95 -5.39 -24.30
CA ARG A 224 -13.96 -5.54 -25.36
C ARG A 224 -13.41 -5.09 -26.72
N VAL A 225 -12.86 -3.89 -26.81
CA VAL A 225 -12.25 -3.39 -28.06
C VAL A 225 -11.09 -4.27 -28.51
N LEU A 226 -10.26 -4.75 -27.58
CA LEU A 226 -9.16 -5.67 -27.90
C LEU A 226 -9.68 -6.98 -28.52
N ILE A 227 -10.72 -7.57 -27.93
CA ILE A 227 -11.36 -8.78 -28.43
C ILE A 227 -11.94 -8.51 -29.83
N ASP A 228 -12.75 -7.48 -29.98
CA ASP A 228 -13.41 -7.15 -31.25
C ASP A 228 -12.41 -6.93 -32.39
N GLU A 229 -11.30 -6.23 -32.13
CA GLU A 229 -10.32 -5.89 -33.17
C GLU A 229 -9.28 -6.97 -33.44
N ARG A 230 -8.92 -7.80 -32.45
CA ARG A 230 -7.74 -8.70 -32.55
C ARG A 230 -8.03 -10.17 -32.32
N ALA A 231 -9.13 -10.50 -31.68
CA ALA A 231 -9.51 -11.88 -31.37
C ALA A 231 -11.03 -12.03 -31.31
N PRO A 232 -11.77 -11.69 -32.39
CA PRO A 232 -13.22 -11.69 -32.40
C PRO A 232 -13.81 -13.09 -32.12
N GLU A 233 -13.04 -14.15 -32.33
CA GLU A 233 -13.41 -15.50 -31.93
C GLU A 233 -13.56 -15.70 -30.42
N LEU A 234 -13.11 -14.75 -29.59
CA LEU A 234 -13.25 -14.81 -28.13
C LEU A 234 -14.55 -14.17 -27.61
N VAL A 235 -15.30 -13.41 -28.43
CA VAL A 235 -16.49 -12.64 -28.01
C VAL A 235 -17.50 -13.51 -27.26
N ASP A 236 -17.83 -14.68 -27.81
CA ASP A 236 -18.81 -15.60 -27.22
C ASP A 236 -18.19 -16.65 -26.29
N LEU A 237 -16.87 -16.59 -26.07
CA LEU A 237 -16.13 -17.57 -25.26
C LEU A 237 -15.76 -17.04 -23.88
N VAL A 238 -15.78 -15.73 -23.67
CA VAL A 238 -15.39 -15.13 -22.40
C VAL A 238 -16.47 -14.18 -21.88
N GLU A 239 -16.67 -14.22 -20.57
CA GLU A 239 -17.57 -13.30 -19.87
C GLU A 239 -16.74 -12.34 -19.04
N LEU A 240 -16.92 -11.03 -19.25
CA LEU A 240 -16.21 -9.98 -18.52
C LEU A 240 -17.07 -9.51 -17.34
N ASP A 241 -16.54 -9.61 -16.13
CA ASP A 241 -17.17 -9.17 -14.89
C ASP A 241 -16.25 -8.16 -14.18
N PRO A 242 -16.46 -6.84 -14.40
CA PRO A 242 -15.65 -5.79 -13.79
C PRO A 242 -16.14 -5.38 -12.40
N ASP A 243 -15.17 -5.03 -11.53
CA ASP A 243 -15.39 -4.28 -10.29
C ASP A 243 -14.39 -3.10 -10.20
N ALA A 244 -14.50 -2.26 -9.17
CA ALA A 244 -13.63 -1.10 -8.97
C ALA A 244 -12.14 -1.47 -8.89
N GLN A 245 -11.81 -2.66 -8.38
CA GLN A 245 -10.42 -3.07 -8.12
C GLN A 245 -9.85 -4.07 -9.13
N GLU A 246 -10.68 -4.82 -9.84
CA GLU A 246 -10.25 -5.93 -10.68
C GLU A 246 -11.21 -6.15 -11.85
N LEU A 247 -10.70 -6.76 -12.93
CA LEU A 247 -11.52 -7.36 -13.99
C LEU A 247 -11.41 -8.87 -13.87
N LEU A 248 -12.54 -9.54 -13.68
CA LEU A 248 -12.66 -10.99 -13.75
C LEU A 248 -13.10 -11.37 -15.17
N VAL A 249 -12.49 -12.40 -15.72
CA VAL A 249 -12.87 -12.96 -17.03
C VAL A 249 -13.10 -14.45 -16.90
N PHE A 250 -14.34 -14.88 -17.08
CA PHE A 250 -14.74 -16.26 -16.93
C PHE A 250 -14.87 -16.98 -18.28
N SER A 251 -14.54 -18.27 -18.30
CA SER A 251 -14.75 -19.12 -19.48
C SER A 251 -14.66 -20.59 -19.11
N THR A 252 -15.42 -21.44 -19.79
CA THR A 252 -15.21 -22.90 -19.79
C THR A 252 -14.03 -23.32 -20.68
N ASP A 253 -13.56 -22.46 -21.59
CA ASP A 253 -12.41 -22.70 -22.45
C ASP A 253 -11.13 -22.07 -21.86
N MET A 254 -10.35 -22.89 -21.16
CA MET A 254 -9.05 -22.48 -20.64
C MET A 254 -8.06 -22.00 -21.71
N LYS A 255 -8.22 -22.39 -22.98
CA LYS A 255 -7.39 -21.88 -24.08
C LYS A 255 -7.79 -20.45 -24.46
N ALA A 256 -9.08 -20.12 -24.41
CA ALA A 256 -9.58 -18.76 -24.62
C ALA A 256 -8.98 -17.80 -23.57
N LEU A 257 -9.06 -18.17 -22.28
CA LEU A 257 -8.47 -17.36 -21.19
C LEU A 257 -6.96 -17.18 -21.32
N LYS A 258 -6.23 -18.25 -21.68
CA LYS A 258 -4.78 -18.18 -21.92
C LYS A 258 -4.45 -17.25 -23.09
N LYS A 259 -5.22 -17.33 -24.19
CA LYS A 259 -5.05 -16.47 -25.35
C LYS A 259 -5.30 -15.00 -25.01
N LEU A 260 -6.39 -14.72 -24.29
CA LEU A 260 -6.72 -13.36 -23.85
C LEU A 260 -5.64 -12.79 -22.92
N LYS A 261 -5.13 -13.59 -21.97
CA LYS A 261 -4.01 -13.20 -21.10
C LYS A 261 -2.79 -12.76 -21.91
N ILE A 262 -2.40 -13.54 -22.92
CA ILE A 262 -1.25 -13.20 -23.78
C ILE A 262 -1.48 -11.89 -24.53
N LEU A 263 -2.69 -11.66 -25.06
CA LEU A 263 -3.02 -10.42 -25.78
C LEU A 263 -2.97 -9.20 -24.86
N LEU A 264 -3.50 -9.31 -23.64
CA LEU A 264 -3.46 -8.26 -22.64
C LEU A 264 -2.05 -7.99 -22.13
N GLU A 265 -1.22 -9.03 -21.97
CA GLU A 265 0.20 -8.89 -21.62
C GLU A 265 0.97 -8.15 -22.73
N GLN A 266 0.73 -8.50 -24.00
CA GLN A 266 1.31 -7.78 -25.13
C GLN A 266 0.85 -6.32 -25.17
N LEU A 267 -0.44 -6.08 -24.92
CA LEU A 267 -1.01 -4.74 -24.93
C LEU A 267 -0.46 -3.88 -23.79
N ALA A 268 -0.33 -4.44 -22.58
CA ALA A 268 0.25 -3.75 -21.43
C ALA A 268 1.71 -3.32 -21.66
N ASN A 269 2.42 -4.02 -22.55
CA ASN A 269 3.79 -3.68 -22.96
C ASN A 269 3.86 -2.69 -24.14
N ASP A 270 2.72 -2.28 -24.73
CA ASP A 270 2.64 -1.26 -25.78
C ASP A 270 1.58 -0.19 -25.46
N PRO A 271 1.93 0.82 -24.63
CA PRO A 271 1.01 1.89 -24.24
C PRO A 271 0.45 2.70 -25.42
N SER A 272 1.16 2.75 -26.56
CA SER A 272 0.67 3.48 -27.75
C SER A 272 -0.49 2.73 -28.39
N GLN A 273 -0.37 1.41 -28.53
CA GLN A 273 -1.46 0.56 -29.01
C GLN A 273 -2.62 0.51 -28.01
N ALA A 274 -2.31 0.40 -26.70
CA ALA A 274 -3.32 0.45 -25.65
C ALA A 274 -4.13 1.74 -25.69
N ARG A 275 -3.47 2.89 -25.85
CA ARG A 275 -4.14 4.18 -26.01
C ARG A 275 -4.99 4.25 -27.28
N SER A 276 -4.50 3.70 -28.39
CA SER A 276 -5.29 3.63 -29.63
C SER A 276 -6.58 2.85 -29.43
N LEU A 277 -6.51 1.65 -28.84
CA LEU A 277 -7.69 0.84 -28.55
C LEU A 277 -8.61 1.52 -27.54
N PHE A 278 -8.06 2.04 -26.45
CA PHE A 278 -8.85 2.70 -25.40
C PHE A 278 -9.59 3.95 -25.88
N SER A 279 -9.06 4.66 -26.90
CA SER A 279 -9.74 5.80 -27.51
C SER A 279 -11.04 5.44 -28.24
N ARG A 280 -11.28 4.16 -28.51
CA ARG A 280 -12.49 3.63 -29.17
C ARG A 280 -13.40 2.87 -28.20
N ALA A 281 -13.00 2.75 -26.94
CA ALA A 281 -13.76 2.04 -25.93
C ALA A 281 -15.01 2.85 -25.53
N GLU A 282 -16.12 2.18 -25.28
CA GLU A 282 -17.28 2.80 -24.65
C GLU A 282 -17.08 2.74 -23.13
N LEU A 283 -17.11 3.90 -22.48
CA LEU A 283 -17.02 4.02 -21.02
C LEU A 283 -18.44 4.09 -20.45
N GLU A 284 -18.67 3.38 -19.36
CA GLU A 284 -19.96 3.34 -18.63
C GLU A 284 -20.01 4.34 -17.48
#